data_AF-A0A7Z0EGF7-F1
#
_entry.id   AF-A0A7Z0EGF7-F1
#
_cell.length_a   1.000
_cell.length_b   1.000
_cell.length_c   1.000
_cell.angle_alpha   90.00
_cell.angle_beta   90.00
_cell.angle_gamma   90.00
#
_symmetry.space_group_name_H-M   'P 1'
#
loop_
_entity.id
_entity.type
_entity.pdbx_description
1 polymer ?
#
loop_
_entity_poly.entity_id
_entity_poly.type
_entity_poly.pdbx_seq_one_letter_code
_entity_poly.pdbx_strand_id
1 'polypeptide(L)'
;MTKLLSSSTGVTVKNGKVKINGVDKMTVDELADIYNDTLHNMDADQATLGSYVPKDPASYEQIAGKAGDAHFSLDPSKWAETQKKYDLTNNEMYELLNKPFLNEIIEKELPVRFTHDLEANARTFLGRELKYLTDNRYKFSPKSLFAYPPGK
;
A
#
# COMPACT_ATOMS: atom_id res chain seq x y z
N MET A 1 -8.64 -10.27 5.46
CA MET A 1 -7.29 -10.00 5.99
C MET A 1 -6.27 -11.09 5.66
N THR A 2 -6.40 -12.34 6.14
CA THR A 2 -5.36 -13.39 5.96
C THR A 2 -4.90 -13.62 4.51
N LYS A 3 -5.83 -13.62 3.54
CA LYS A 3 -5.50 -13.75 2.10
C LYS A 3 -4.59 -12.62 1.62
N LEU A 4 -4.81 -11.39 2.07
CA LEU A 4 -4.04 -10.22 1.64
C LEU A 4 -2.61 -10.20 2.20
N LEU A 5 -2.35 -10.96 3.28
CA LEU A 5 -1.03 -11.07 3.90
C LEU A 5 -0.20 -12.24 3.34
N SER A 6 -0.75 -13.08 2.45
CA SER A 6 -0.07 -14.30 2.01
C SER A 6 1.20 -14.03 1.20
N SER A 7 1.29 -12.85 0.57
CA SER A 7 2.50 -12.41 -0.14
C SER A 7 3.46 -11.64 0.76
N SER A 8 3.08 -11.31 2.00
CA SER A 8 3.86 -10.45 2.89
C SER A 8 5.04 -11.17 3.52
N THR A 9 6.23 -10.59 3.36
CA THR A 9 7.50 -11.22 3.74
C THR A 9 7.60 -11.31 5.26
N GLY A 10 7.85 -12.52 5.79
CA GLY A 10 8.02 -12.73 7.22
C GLY A 10 6.73 -12.62 8.03
N VAL A 11 5.57 -12.36 7.40
CA VAL A 11 4.27 -12.28 8.05
C VAL A 11 3.60 -13.65 8.03
N THR A 12 3.10 -14.10 9.18
CA THR A 12 2.30 -15.33 9.28
C THR A 12 1.08 -15.08 10.17
N VAL A 13 -0.03 -15.75 9.86
CA VAL A 13 -1.25 -15.69 10.68
C VAL A 13 -1.48 -17.08 11.27
N LYS A 14 -1.54 -17.17 12.60
CA LYS A 14 -1.81 -18.42 13.31
C LYS A 14 -2.66 -18.15 14.54
N ASN A 15 -3.73 -18.93 14.71
CA ASN A 15 -4.65 -18.83 15.86
C ASN A 15 -5.17 -17.40 16.09
N GLY A 16 -5.56 -16.70 15.01
CA GLY A 16 -6.07 -15.32 15.10
C GLY A 16 -5.01 -14.25 15.42
N LYS A 17 -3.72 -14.60 15.44
CA LYS A 17 -2.62 -13.67 15.69
C LYS A 17 -1.77 -13.48 14.45
N VAL A 18 -1.33 -12.23 14.26
CA VAL A 18 -0.33 -11.83 13.28
C VAL A 18 1.05 -11.94 13.94
N LYS A 19 1.92 -12.71 13.31
CA LYS A 19 3.30 -12.90 13.69
C LYS A 19 4.21 -12.34 12.62
N ILE A 20 5.28 -11.66 13.04
CA ILE A 20 6.35 -11.23 12.14
C ILE A 20 7.65 -11.88 12.59
N ASN A 21 8.30 -12.60 11.67
CA ASN A 21 9.52 -13.35 11.94
C ASN A 21 9.40 -14.26 13.18
N GLY A 22 8.20 -14.83 13.39
CA GLY A 22 7.88 -15.74 14.51
C GLY A 22 7.36 -15.05 15.79
N VAL A 23 7.52 -13.73 15.91
CA VAL A 23 7.12 -12.95 17.10
C VAL A 23 5.66 -12.51 16.99
N ASP A 24 4.86 -12.74 18.03
CA ASP A 24 3.48 -12.23 18.11
C ASP A 24 3.49 -10.70 18.13
N LYS A 25 2.75 -10.05 17.24
CA LYS A 25 2.65 -8.59 17.17
C LYS A 25 1.27 -8.08 17.59
N MET A 26 0.22 -8.61 16.96
CA MET A 26 -1.17 -8.17 17.19
C MET A 26 -2.16 -9.28 16.82
N THR A 27 -3.44 -9.07 17.13
CA THR A 27 -4.52 -9.91 16.61
C THR A 27 -4.83 -9.56 15.15
N VAL A 28 -5.48 -10.48 14.43
CA VAL A 28 -5.95 -10.23 13.06
C VAL A 28 -6.99 -9.10 13.03
N ASP A 29 -7.83 -8.99 14.05
CA ASP A 29 -8.87 -7.96 14.14
C ASP A 29 -8.25 -6.58 14.36
N GLU A 30 -7.26 -6.45 15.25
CA GLU A 30 -6.52 -5.20 15.44
C GLU A 30 -5.83 -4.73 14.14
N LEU A 31 -5.25 -5.67 13.38
CA LEU A 31 -4.68 -5.34 12.08
C LEU A 31 -5.75 -4.90 11.08
N ALA A 32 -6.90 -5.59 11.06
CA ALA A 32 -8.01 -5.26 10.18
C ALA A 32 -8.54 -3.86 10.45
N ASP A 33 -8.70 -3.48 11.72
CA ASP A 33 -9.12 -2.13 12.11
C ASP A 33 -8.13 -1.08 11.59
N ILE A 34 -6.83 -1.26 11.86
CA ILE A 34 -5.79 -0.33 11.39
C ILE A 34 -5.78 -0.24 9.87
N TYR A 35 -5.88 -1.38 9.17
CA TYR A 35 -5.84 -1.43 7.72
C TYR A 35 -7.07 -0.75 7.09
N ASN A 36 -8.26 -0.95 7.64
CA ASN A 36 -9.47 -0.32 7.12
C ASN A 36 -9.38 1.21 7.17
N ASP A 37 -8.73 1.77 8.19
CA ASP A 37 -8.48 3.21 8.28
C ASP A 37 -7.51 3.75 7.24
N THR A 38 -6.80 2.86 6.52
CA THR A 38 -5.85 3.23 5.47
C THR A 38 -6.50 3.34 4.09
N LEU A 39 -7.68 2.76 3.90
CA LEU A 39 -8.28 2.57 2.58
C LEU A 39 -9.26 3.70 2.25
N HIS A 40 -9.06 4.32 1.08
CA HIS A 40 -9.91 5.39 0.60
C HIS A 40 -10.37 5.09 -0.82
N ASN A 41 -11.66 5.28 -1.10
CA ASN A 41 -12.29 5.16 -2.42
C ASN A 41 -12.03 3.83 -3.16
N MET A 42 -12.06 2.69 -2.46
CA MET A 42 -11.77 1.37 -3.05
C MET A 42 -12.76 0.87 -4.11
N ASP A 43 -13.87 1.58 -4.33
CA ASP A 43 -14.85 1.31 -5.38
C ASP A 43 -14.54 2.10 -6.69
N ALA A 44 -13.46 2.89 -6.72
CA ALA A 44 -13.03 3.62 -7.90
C ALA A 44 -12.49 2.69 -9.00
N ASP A 45 -12.54 3.17 -10.25
CA ASP A 45 -12.08 2.42 -11.43
C ASP A 45 -10.54 2.38 -11.60
N GLN A 46 -9.82 3.18 -10.80
CA GLN A 46 -8.36 3.27 -10.81
C GLN A 46 -7.83 3.65 -9.42
N ALA A 47 -6.52 3.45 -9.22
CA ALA A 47 -5.82 3.85 -8.00
C ALA A 47 -4.75 4.92 -8.28
N THR A 48 -4.39 5.68 -7.25
CA THR A 48 -3.27 6.62 -7.28
C THR A 48 -2.23 6.23 -6.21
N LEU A 49 -0.97 6.10 -6.63
CA LEU A 49 0.19 5.93 -5.76
C LEU A 49 1.15 7.10 -5.92
N GLY A 50 1.84 7.46 -4.85
CA GLY A 50 2.85 8.50 -4.92
C GLY A 50 3.50 8.79 -3.58
N SER A 51 4.41 9.76 -3.59
CA SER A 51 5.05 10.22 -2.37
C SER A 51 4.09 11.10 -1.56
N TYR A 52 4.06 10.86 -0.25
CA TYR A 52 3.46 11.79 0.70
C TYR A 52 4.36 13.01 0.87
N VAL A 53 3.81 14.20 0.64
CA VAL A 53 4.49 15.49 0.83
C VAL A 53 3.61 16.33 1.77
N PRO A 54 4.01 16.49 3.05
CA PRO A 54 3.16 17.13 4.05
C PRO A 54 2.65 18.51 3.63
N LYS A 55 1.32 18.68 3.62
CA LYS A 55 0.62 19.94 3.30
C LYS A 55 0.87 20.46 1.88
N ASP A 56 1.34 19.62 0.97
CA ASP A 56 1.57 20.00 -0.42
C ASP A 56 0.41 19.51 -1.31
N PRO A 57 -0.19 20.36 -2.16
CA PRO A 57 -1.19 19.94 -3.15
C PRO A 57 -0.70 18.88 -4.15
N ALA A 58 0.61 18.70 -4.31
CA ALA A 58 1.24 17.65 -5.10
C ALA A 58 1.35 16.31 -4.36
N SER A 59 1.03 16.26 -3.07
CA SER A 59 0.96 15.02 -2.32
C SER A 59 -0.08 14.08 -2.93
N TYR A 60 0.27 12.80 -3.03
CA TYR A 60 -0.52 11.85 -3.80
C TYR A 60 -1.97 11.72 -3.30
N GLU A 61 -2.22 11.81 -2.00
CA GLU A 61 -3.57 11.70 -1.43
C GLU A 61 -4.46 12.90 -1.82
N GLN A 62 -3.86 14.09 -2.00
CA GLN A 62 -4.59 15.26 -2.51
C GLN A 62 -4.96 15.09 -3.98
N ILE A 63 -4.06 14.51 -4.77
CA ILE A 63 -4.30 14.22 -6.18
C ILE A 63 -5.36 13.11 -6.32
N ALA A 64 -5.23 12.04 -5.54
CA ALA A 64 -6.18 10.93 -5.51
C ALA A 64 -7.58 11.40 -5.12
N GLY A 65 -7.68 12.20 -4.05
CA GLY A 65 -8.95 12.75 -3.58
C GLY A 65 -9.64 13.64 -4.63
N LYS A 66 -8.88 14.46 -5.36
CA LYS A 66 -9.42 15.28 -6.47
C LYS A 66 -9.85 14.44 -7.68
N ALA A 67 -9.13 13.37 -7.97
CA ALA A 67 -9.43 12.48 -9.09
C ALA A 67 -10.56 11.49 -8.79
N GLY A 68 -10.87 11.27 -7.51
CA GLY A 68 -11.79 10.21 -7.07
C GLY A 68 -11.15 8.81 -7.11
N ASP A 69 -9.82 8.73 -7.08
CA ASP A 69 -9.08 7.49 -7.20
C ASP A 69 -9.00 6.75 -5.85
N ALA A 70 -8.91 5.41 -5.93
CA ALA A 70 -8.53 4.59 -4.79
C ALA A 70 -7.12 4.97 -4.33
N HIS A 71 -6.91 5.11 -3.02
CA HIS A 71 -5.59 5.39 -2.47
C HIS A 71 -5.45 4.87 -1.04
N PHE A 72 -4.20 4.59 -0.68
CA PHE A 72 -3.78 4.37 0.69
C PHE A 72 -3.57 5.73 1.36
N SER A 73 -3.94 5.90 2.63
CA SER A 73 -3.50 7.03 3.46
C SER A 73 -3.82 6.76 4.92
N LEU A 74 -2.83 6.91 5.80
CA LEU A 74 -3.02 6.81 7.25
C LEU A 74 -2.55 8.10 7.90
N ASP A 75 -3.29 8.55 8.92
CA ASP A 75 -2.86 9.68 9.72
C ASP A 75 -1.43 9.46 10.27
N PRO A 76 -0.50 10.43 10.13
CA PRO A 76 0.87 10.26 10.59
C PRO A 76 1.03 9.95 12.08
N SER A 77 0.15 10.48 12.94
CA SER A 77 0.16 10.15 14.38
C SER A 77 -0.25 8.70 14.59
N LYS A 78 -1.28 8.24 13.88
CA LYS A 78 -1.74 6.84 13.95
C LYS A 78 -0.71 5.86 13.41
N TRP A 79 0.04 6.24 12.37
CA TRP A 79 1.18 5.46 11.90
C TRP A 79 2.24 5.30 13.00
N ALA A 80 2.68 6.41 13.60
CA ALA A 80 3.68 6.41 14.66
C ALA A 80 3.22 5.66 15.93
N GLU A 81 1.95 5.83 16.31
CA GLU A 81 1.33 5.12 17.44
C GLU A 81 1.28 3.61 17.19
N THR A 82 0.90 3.19 15.98
CA THR A 82 0.88 1.77 15.59
C THR A 82 2.28 1.16 15.67
N GLN A 83 3.28 1.85 15.12
CA GLN A 83 4.67 1.40 15.21
C GLN A 83 5.13 1.24 16.65
N LYS A 84 4.82 2.21 17.50
CA LYS A 84 5.21 2.17 18.91
C LYS A 84 4.47 1.08 19.69
N LYS A 85 3.16 0.93 19.48
CA LYS A 85 2.31 -0.03 20.20
C LYS A 85 2.77 -1.47 19.97
N TYR A 86 3.14 -1.79 18.73
CA TYR A 86 3.48 -3.16 18.32
C TYR A 86 4.97 -3.36 18.01
N ASP A 87 5.82 -2.36 18.28
CA ASP A 87 7.25 -2.40 18.01
C ASP A 87 7.55 -2.77 16.55
N LEU A 88 7.00 -1.99 15.61
CA LEU A 88 7.10 -2.26 14.17
C LEU A 88 8.05 -1.30 13.48
N THR A 89 8.93 -1.85 12.66
CA THR A 89 9.76 -1.10 11.72
C THR A 89 8.95 -0.61 10.53
N ASN A 90 9.47 0.37 9.78
CA ASN A 90 8.82 0.84 8.56
C ASN A 90 8.65 -0.26 7.50
N ASN A 91 9.57 -1.24 7.44
CA ASN A 91 9.44 -2.37 6.53
C ASN A 91 8.29 -3.29 6.94
N GLU A 92 8.10 -3.52 8.24
CA GLU A 92 6.99 -4.33 8.74
C GLU A 92 5.65 -3.63 8.53
N MET A 93 5.58 -2.31 8.73
CA MET A 93 4.40 -1.52 8.37
C MET A 93 4.07 -1.64 6.88
N TYR A 94 5.08 -1.58 6.00
CA TYR A 94 4.88 -1.78 4.56
C TYR A 94 4.30 -3.17 4.23
N GLU A 95 4.85 -4.23 4.84
CA GLU A 95 4.38 -5.60 4.62
C GLU A 95 2.97 -5.84 5.19
N LEU A 96 2.58 -5.11 6.24
CA LEU A 96 1.26 -5.22 6.88
C LEU A 96 0.18 -4.34 6.25
N LEU A 97 0.53 -3.21 5.63
CA LEU A 97 -0.43 -2.19 5.21
C LEU A 97 -0.33 -1.89 3.71
N ASN A 98 0.84 -1.44 3.23
CA ASN A 98 1.02 -1.09 1.81
C ASN A 98 0.85 -2.31 0.89
N LYS A 99 1.48 -3.44 1.22
CA LYS A 99 1.45 -4.62 0.34
C LYS A 99 0.05 -5.26 0.24
N PRO A 100 -0.74 -5.36 1.32
CA PRO A 100 -2.15 -5.71 1.22
C PRO A 100 -2.95 -4.79 0.30
N PHE A 101 -2.73 -3.46 0.36
CA PHE A 101 -3.38 -2.53 -0.55
C PHE A 101 -2.99 -2.77 -2.02
N LEU A 102 -1.72 -3.05 -2.30
CA LEU A 102 -1.29 -3.45 -3.65
C LEU A 102 -1.93 -4.76 -4.11
N ASN A 103 -2.14 -5.71 -3.20
CA ASN A 103 -2.84 -6.95 -3.51
C ASN A 103 -4.31 -6.69 -3.89
N GLU A 104 -4.97 -5.73 -3.25
CA GLU A 104 -6.33 -5.31 -3.65
C GLU A 104 -6.35 -4.65 -5.03
N ILE A 105 -5.39 -3.77 -5.32
CA ILE A 105 -5.22 -3.18 -6.66
C ILE A 105 -5.10 -4.28 -7.72
N ILE A 106 -4.27 -5.29 -7.45
CA ILE A 106 -4.04 -6.43 -8.35
C ILE A 106 -5.30 -7.29 -8.49
N GLU A 107 -5.97 -7.61 -7.38
CA GLU A 107 -7.18 -8.44 -7.38
C GLU A 107 -8.33 -7.77 -8.15
N LYS A 108 -8.44 -6.44 -8.06
CA LYS A 108 -9.44 -5.63 -8.77
C LYS A 108 -8.99 -5.20 -10.18
N GLU A 109 -7.76 -5.54 -10.59
CA GLU A 109 -7.16 -5.12 -11.87
C GLU A 109 -7.28 -3.61 -12.13
N LEU A 110 -7.05 -2.80 -11.08
CA LEU A 110 -7.13 -1.34 -11.20
C LEU A 110 -5.89 -0.83 -11.94
N PRO A 111 -6.03 0.03 -12.97
CA PRO A 111 -4.93 0.87 -13.44
C PRO A 111 -4.42 1.76 -12.31
N VAL A 112 -3.12 2.04 -12.31
CA VAL A 112 -2.48 2.81 -11.25
C VAL A 112 -1.81 4.05 -11.84
N ARG A 113 -2.24 5.22 -11.39
CA ARG A 113 -1.59 6.50 -11.64
C ARG A 113 -0.45 6.71 -10.63
N PHE A 114 0.69 7.18 -11.12
CA PHE A 114 1.79 7.64 -10.30
C PHE A 114 1.87 9.17 -10.35
N THR A 115 2.01 9.83 -9.20
CA THR A 115 1.98 11.31 -9.13
C THR A 115 3.36 11.96 -9.24
N HIS A 116 4.42 11.18 -9.18
CA HIS A 116 5.81 11.65 -9.22
C HIS A 116 6.59 10.85 -10.25
N ASP A 117 7.57 11.49 -10.89
CA ASP A 117 8.50 10.82 -11.78
C ASP A 117 9.36 9.80 -10.99
N LEU A 118 9.44 8.59 -11.53
CA LEU A 118 9.98 7.40 -10.85
C LEU A 118 11.44 7.14 -11.21
N GLU A 119 12.06 7.96 -12.07
CA GLU A 119 13.42 7.74 -12.61
C GLU A 119 14.55 7.64 -11.56
N ALA A 120 14.31 7.96 -10.29
CA ALA A 120 15.32 7.88 -9.21
C ALA A 120 15.11 6.75 -8.17
N ASN A 121 14.06 5.94 -8.24
CA ASN A 121 13.39 5.54 -6.98
C ASN A 121 13.29 4.07 -6.58
N ALA A 122 14.07 3.13 -7.14
CA ALA A 122 14.04 1.72 -6.71
C ALA A 122 14.25 1.49 -5.19
N ARG A 123 14.86 2.46 -4.48
CA ARG A 123 15.10 2.40 -3.03
C ARG A 123 14.00 3.02 -2.17
N THR A 124 13.02 3.70 -2.76
CA THR A 124 11.88 4.30 -2.03
C THR A 124 10.71 3.32 -1.92
N PHE A 125 9.74 3.63 -1.03
CA PHE A 125 8.50 2.87 -0.96
C PHE A 125 7.76 2.89 -2.30
N LEU A 126 7.66 4.04 -2.97
CA LEU A 126 6.99 4.16 -4.27
C LEU A 126 7.65 3.28 -5.35
N GLY A 127 8.98 3.19 -5.36
CA GLY A 127 9.68 2.29 -6.27
C GLY A 127 9.48 0.80 -5.94
N ARG A 128 9.34 0.46 -4.64
CA ARG A 128 8.96 -0.90 -4.23
C ARG A 128 7.55 -1.26 -4.65
N GLU A 129 6.61 -0.31 -4.55
CA GLU A 129 5.23 -0.49 -4.98
C GLU A 129 5.15 -0.72 -6.49
N LEU A 130 5.83 0.13 -7.29
CA LEU A 130 5.93 -0.09 -8.74
C LEU A 130 6.55 -1.46 -9.05
N LYS A 131 7.69 -1.79 -8.41
CA LYS A 131 8.34 -3.08 -8.62
C LYS A 131 7.37 -4.24 -8.32
N TYR A 132 6.65 -4.17 -7.22
CA TYR A 132 5.69 -5.19 -6.83
C TYR A 132 4.56 -5.34 -7.86
N LEU A 133 4.02 -4.24 -8.38
CA LEU A 133 3.04 -4.27 -9.48
C LEU A 133 3.64 -4.92 -10.73
N THR A 134 4.85 -4.55 -11.14
CA THR A 134 5.51 -5.12 -12.33
C THR A 134 5.85 -6.60 -12.18
N ASP A 135 6.27 -7.04 -10.99
CA ASP A 135 6.48 -8.46 -10.66
C ASP A 135 5.15 -9.24 -10.76
N ASN A 136 4.02 -8.56 -10.55
CA ASN A 136 2.66 -9.06 -10.75
C ASN A 136 2.10 -8.75 -12.16
N ARG A 137 2.99 -8.56 -13.14
CA ARG A 137 2.71 -8.41 -14.58
C ARG A 137 2.05 -7.10 -14.99
N TYR A 138 1.99 -6.10 -14.12
CA TYR A 138 1.60 -4.76 -14.56
C TYR A 138 2.65 -4.17 -15.51
N LYS A 139 2.18 -3.42 -16.51
CA LYS A 139 3.03 -2.71 -17.46
C LYS A 139 3.02 -1.22 -17.16
N PHE A 140 4.18 -0.69 -16.77
CA PHE A 140 4.34 0.74 -16.50
C PHE A 140 4.72 1.50 -17.77
N SER A 141 4.11 2.67 -17.94
CA SER A 141 4.35 3.61 -19.03
C SER A 141 4.94 4.91 -18.46
N PRO A 142 6.27 5.12 -18.56
CA PRO A 142 6.92 6.33 -18.07
C PRO A 142 6.35 7.62 -18.68
N LYS A 143 5.89 7.56 -19.94
CA LYS A 143 5.30 8.69 -20.65
C LYS A 143 3.99 9.19 -20.02
N SER A 144 3.19 8.28 -19.47
CA SER A 144 1.89 8.60 -18.88
C SER A 144 1.90 8.58 -17.36
N LEU A 145 2.94 8.01 -16.76
CA LEU A 145 3.01 7.67 -15.34
C LEU A 145 1.85 6.76 -14.90
N PHE A 146 1.46 5.81 -15.75
CA PHE A 146 0.47 4.78 -15.41
C PHE A 146 1.07 3.37 -15.46
N ALA A 147 0.63 2.51 -14.54
CA ALA A 147 0.79 1.06 -14.66
C ALA A 147 -0.57 0.40 -14.93
N TYR A 148 -0.60 -0.52 -15.90
CA TYR A 148 -1.82 -1.21 -16.33
C TYR A 148 -1.75 -2.71 -16.02
N PRO A 149 -2.86 -3.34 -15.61
CA PRO A 149 -2.94 -4.78 -15.35
C PRO A 149 -2.72 -5.61 -16.62
N PRO A 150 -2.37 -6.91 -16.50
CA PRO A 150 -2.14 -7.82 -17.61
C PRO A 150 -3.46 -8.20 -18.32
N GLY A 151 -4.04 -7.27 -19.08
CA GLY A 151 -5.31 -7.46 -19.78
C GLY A 151 -5.92 -6.18 -20.34
N LYS A 152 -5.36 -5.02 -19.99
CA LYS A 152 -5.71 -3.70 -20.55
C LYS A 152 -4.63 -3.17 -21.48
#